data_AF-A0A920W5T3-F1
#
_entry.id   AF-A0A920W5T3-F1
#
_cell.length_a   1.000
_cell.length_b   1.000
_cell.length_c   1.000
_cell.angle_alpha   90.00
_cell.angle_beta   90.00
_cell.angle_gamma   90.00
#
_symmetry.space_group_name_H-M   'P 1'
#
loop_
_entity.id
_entity.type
_entity.pdbx_description
1 polymer ?
#
loop_
_entity_poly.entity_id
_entity_poly.type
_entity_poly.pdbx_seq_one_letter_code
_entity_poly.pdbx_strand_id
1 'polypeptide(L)' 'MLALLREHNAIDYAHDKAIEYAVTAKQHLEIFPPSEEREALLALPDYVLARDR' A
#
# COMPACT_ATOMS: atom_id res chain seq x y z
N MET A 1 -28.17 -14.34 4.27
CA MET A 1 -26.98 -15.14 4.66
C MET A 1 -25.89 -15.22 3.57
N LEU A 2 -26.16 -14.83 2.31
CA LEU A 2 -25.15 -14.76 1.22
C LEU A 2 -24.58 -13.36 0.93
N ALA A 3 -25.07 -12.31 1.59
CA ALA A 3 -24.65 -10.93 1.32
C ALA A 3 -23.29 -10.58 1.96
N LEU A 4 -23.01 -11.07 3.17
CA LEU A 4 -21.77 -10.76 3.91
C LEU A 4 -20.52 -11.48 3.37
N LEU A 5 -20.68 -12.59 2.65
CA LEU A 5 -19.54 -13.29 2.03
C LEU A 5 -19.00 -12.55 0.78
N ARG A 6 -19.77 -11.61 0.22
CA ARG A 6 -19.34 -10.77 -0.91
C ARG A 6 -18.58 -9.53 -0.49
N GLU A 7 -18.75 -9.10 0.75
CA GLU A 7 -18.10 -7.90 1.29
C GLU A 7 -16.64 -8.18 1.68
N HIS A 8 -16.31 -9.41 2.10
CA HIS A 8 -14.92 -9.79 2.38
C HIS A 8 -14.02 -9.76 1.15
N ASN A 9 -14.45 -10.33 0.02
CA ASN A 9 -13.64 -10.30 -1.21
C ASN A 9 -13.37 -8.89 -1.76
N ALA A 10 -14.26 -7.92 -1.52
CA ALA A 10 -14.07 -6.55 -1.99
C ALA A 10 -13.06 -5.78 -1.11
N ILE A 11 -13.07 -6.02 0.19
CA ILE A 11 -12.13 -5.43 1.15
C ILE A 11 -10.73 -6.02 0.95
N ASP A 12 -10.64 -7.35 0.83
CA ASP A 12 -9.37 -8.03 0.57
C ASP A 12 -8.77 -7.56 -0.76
N TYR A 13 -9.59 -7.43 -1.81
CA TYR A 13 -9.15 -6.90 -3.10
C TYR A 13 -8.66 -5.43 -3.03
N ALA A 14 -9.36 -4.57 -2.29
CA ALA A 14 -8.95 -3.17 -2.11
C ALA A 14 -7.63 -3.08 -1.34
N HIS A 15 -7.46 -3.91 -0.31
CA HIS A 15 -6.24 -4.01 0.48
C HIS A 15 -5.06 -4.54 -0.36
N ASP A 16 -5.26 -5.60 -1.14
CA ASP A 16 -4.26 -6.15 -2.05
C ASP A 16 -3.82 -5.10 -3.09
N LYS A 17 -4.76 -4.32 -3.62
CA LYS A 17 -4.45 -3.22 -4.53
C LYS A 17 -3.67 -2.10 -3.84
N ALA A 18 -4.00 -1.77 -2.60
CA ALA A 18 -3.23 -0.79 -1.84
C ALA A 18 -1.77 -1.25 -1.62
N ILE A 19 -1.56 -2.54 -1.33
CA ILE A 19 -0.22 -3.14 -1.23
C ILE A 19 0.51 -3.07 -2.58
N GLU A 20 -0.15 -3.43 -3.68
CA GLU A 20 0.44 -3.39 -5.02
C GLU A 20 0.94 -1.98 -5.36
N TYR A 21 0.11 -0.95 -5.13
CA TYR A 21 0.51 0.43 -5.35
C TYR A 21 1.67 0.87 -4.44
N ALA A 22 1.67 0.44 -3.18
CA ALA A 22 2.77 0.73 -2.26
C ALA A 22 4.10 0.12 -2.73
N VAL A 23 4.08 -1.13 -3.21
CA VAL A 23 5.27 -1.81 -3.76
C VAL A 23 5.76 -1.08 -5.02
N THR A 24 4.87 -0.78 -5.96
CA THR A 24 5.24 -0.06 -7.19
C THR A 24 5.78 1.34 -6.91
N ALA A 25 5.21 2.07 -5.94
CA ALA A 25 5.71 3.37 -5.53
C ALA A 25 7.13 3.28 -4.96
N LYS A 26 7.40 2.28 -4.11
CA LYS A 26 8.74 2.03 -3.55
C LYS A 26 9.76 1.70 -4.65
N GLN A 27 9.38 0.87 -5.63
CA GLN A 27 10.24 0.53 -6.77
C GLN A 27 10.59 1.77 -7.62
N HIS A 28 9.63 2.68 -7.85
CA HIS A 28 9.91 3.93 -8.56
C HIS A 28 10.88 4.85 -7.81
N LEU A 29 11.00 4.71 -6.49
CA LEU A 29 11.94 5.48 -5.69
C LEU A 29 13.36 4.91 -5.70
N GLU A 30 13.56 3.68 -6.18
CA GLU A 30 14.90 3.05 -6.25
C GLU A 30 15.84 3.70 -7.27
N ILE A 31 15.30 4.42 -8.27
CA ILE A 31 16.10 5.17 -9.25
C ILE A 31 16.84 6.36 -8.62
N PHE A 32 16.37 6.86 -7.49
CA PHE A 32 17.00 7.98 -6.79
C PHE A 32 18.11 7.47 -5.86
N PRO A 33 19.24 8.20 -5.75
CA PRO A 33 20.27 7.86 -4.78
C PRO A 33 19.68 7.87 -3.34
N PRO A 34 20.28 7.10 -2.41
CA PRO A 34 19.86 7.14 -1.01
C PRO A 34 20.01 8.56 -0.46
N SER A 35 18.93 9.09 0.11
CA SER A 35 18.85 10.40 0.75
C SER A 35 17.74 10.40 1.80
N GLU A 36 17.77 11.35 2.74
CA GLU A 36 16.74 11.47 3.79
C GLU A 36 15.34 11.70 3.17
N GLU A 37 15.26 12.43 2.08
CA GLU A 37 14.01 12.68 1.36
C GLU A 37 13.47 11.41 0.70
N ARG A 38 14.35 10.57 0.13
CA ARG A 38 13.97 9.26 -0.42
C ARG A 38 13.45 8.35 0.68
N GLU A 39 14.12 8.31 1.84
CA GLU A 39 13.67 7.51 2.99
C GLU A 39 12.32 7.97 3.53
N ALA A 40 12.11 9.28 3.63
CA ALA A 40 10.82 9.85 4.04
C ALA A 40 9.69 9.46 3.06
N LEU A 41 9.95 9.48 1.75
CA LEU A 41 8.99 9.05 0.73
C LEU A 41 8.72 7.54 0.76
N LEU A 42 9.70 6.71 1.13
CA LEU A 42 9.53 5.26 1.29
C LEU A 42 8.69 4.88 2.51
N ALA A 43 8.63 5.72 3.54
CA ALA A 43 7.86 5.49 4.76
C ALA A 43 6.36 5.82 4.61
N LEU A 44 5.99 6.68 3.65
CA LEU A 44 4.60 7.13 3.45
C LEU A 44 3.64 5.99 3.07
N PRO A 45 3.96 5.06 2.15
CA PRO A 45 3.06 3.96 1.81
C PRO A 45 2.77 3.05 3.01
N ASP A 46 3.77 2.78 3.85
CA ASP A 46 3.60 1.97 5.06
C ASP A 46 2.69 2.67 6.08
N TYR A 47 2.82 3.99 6.22
CA TYR A 47 1.94 4.80 7.06
C TYR A 47 0.49 4.78 6.58
N VAL A 48 0.26 4.88 5.26
CA VAL A 48 -1.09 4.84 4.68
C VAL A 48 -1.74 3.47 4.87
N LEU A 49 -0.98 2.39 4.70
CA LEU A 49 -1.47 1.02 4.91
C LEU A 49 -1.74 0.70 6.39
N ALA A 50 -0.93 1.24 7.31
CA ALA A 50 -1.12 1.06 8.75
C ALA A 50 -2.38 1.76 9.29
N ARG A 51 -2.91 2.76 8.57
CA ARG A 51 -4.09 3.53 8.99
C ARG A 51 -5.41 2.74 8.81
N ASP A 52 -5.43 1.76 7.93
CA ASP A 52 -6.65 1.02 7.55
C ASP A 52 -6.82 -0.30 8.33
N ARG A 53 -5.99 -0.52 9.36
CA ARG A 53 -5.97 -1.73 10.20
C ARG A 53 -6.79 -1.59 11.48
#